data_AF-A0A3A4W5Y2-F1
#
_entry.id   AF-A0A3A4W5Y2-F1
#
_cell.length_a   1.000
_cell.length_b   1.000
_cell.length_c   1.000
_cell.angle_alpha   90.00
_cell.angle_beta   90.00
_cell.angle_gamma   90.00
#
_symmetry.space_group_name_H-M   'P 1'
#
loop_
_entity.id
_entity.type
_entity.pdbx_description
1 polymer ?
#
loop_
_entity_poly.entity_id
_entity_poly.type
_entity_poly.pdbx_seq_one_letter_code
_entity_poly.pdbx_strand_id
1 'polypeptide(L)'
;MSLVTYARLQRALSLPFGLALMAALALALVAYLHQIDRPLPFGAVFNILGVSFFLPFVLVQPVDQLVIALVGWKLVPVSVIHTAVLTWESWAAMMIVSGTVGLGRARQLAGIVLLSAVWIVITGLVWR
;
A
#
# COMPACT_ATOMS: atom_id res chain seq x y z
N MET A 1 6.45 -25.04 -12.46
CA MET A 1 6.63 -25.10 -10.99
C MET A 1 5.40 -25.75 -10.37
N SER A 2 5.54 -26.60 -9.34
CA SER A 2 4.34 -27.21 -8.71
C SER A 2 3.57 -26.17 -7.88
N LEU A 3 2.27 -26.39 -7.70
CA LEU A 3 1.38 -25.51 -6.93
C LEU A 3 1.84 -25.38 -5.46
N VAL A 4 2.41 -26.47 -4.91
CA VAL A 4 2.98 -26.50 -3.56
C VAL A 4 4.27 -25.68 -3.47
N THR A 5 5.15 -25.77 -4.47
CA THR A 5 6.37 -24.97 -4.53
C THR A 5 6.03 -23.49 -4.67
N TYR A 6 5.04 -23.14 -5.49
CA TYR A 6 4.53 -21.77 -5.61
C TYR A 6 3.98 -21.23 -4.29
N ALA A 7 3.10 -21.97 -3.62
CA ALA A 7 2.55 -21.54 -2.33
C ALA A 7 3.62 -21.35 -1.24
N ARG A 8 4.64 -22.21 -1.21
CA ARG A 8 5.77 -22.06 -0.27
C ARG A 8 6.62 -20.82 -0.59
N LEU A 9 6.92 -20.59 -1.86
CA LEU A 9 7.68 -19.42 -2.29
C LEU A 9 6.93 -18.12 -1.96
N GLN A 10 5.63 -18.09 -2.28
CA GLN A 10 4.77 -16.94 -2.00
C GLN A 10 4.68 -16.65 -0.49
N ARG A 11 4.55 -17.68 0.35
CA ARG A 11 4.56 -17.52 1.82
C ARG A 11 5.91 -17.02 2.34
N ALA A 12 7.02 -17.54 1.80
CA ALA A 12 8.35 -17.13 2.24
C ALA A 12 8.68 -15.69 1.82
N LEU A 13 8.19 -15.25 0.66
CA LEU A 13 8.47 -13.93 0.10
C LEU A 13 7.46 -12.86 0.51
N SER A 14 6.30 -13.21 1.07
CA SER A 14 5.25 -12.22 1.40
C SER A 14 5.70 -11.20 2.45
N LEU A 15 6.37 -11.66 3.53
CA LEU A 15 6.88 -10.78 4.57
C LEU A 15 8.00 -9.84 4.05
N PRO A 16 9.09 -10.34 3.43
CA PRO A 16 10.13 -9.44 2.92
C PRO A 16 9.61 -8.50 1.84
N PHE A 17 8.67 -8.96 0.99
CA PHE A 17 7.99 -8.09 0.04
C PHE A 17 7.21 -6.97 0.73
N GLY A 18 6.40 -7.30 1.74
CA GLY A 18 5.64 -6.32 2.51
C GLY A 18 6.55 -5.28 3.17
N LEU A 19 7.64 -5.71 3.82
CA LEU A 19 8.61 -4.80 4.42
C LEU A 19 9.28 -3.89 3.40
N ALA A 20 9.70 -4.44 2.26
CA ALA A 20 10.31 -3.66 1.17
C ALA A 20 9.34 -2.63 0.58
N LEU A 21 8.08 -3.03 0.36
CA LEU A 21 7.02 -2.15 -0.12
C LEU A 21 6.75 -1.00 0.85
N MET A 22 6.63 -1.31 2.15
CA MET A 22 6.43 -0.29 3.18
C MET A 22 7.60 0.69 3.28
N ALA A 23 8.83 0.18 3.19
CA ALA A 23 10.02 1.02 3.17
C ALA A 23 10.06 1.93 1.94
N ALA A 24 9.71 1.42 0.76
CA ALA A 24 9.67 2.19 -0.47
C ALA A 24 8.61 3.30 -0.42
N LEU A 25 7.41 3.00 0.07
CA LEU A 25 6.34 3.98 0.28
C LEU A 25 6.77 5.07 1.28
N ALA A 26 7.40 4.66 2.38
CA ALA A 26 7.89 5.60 3.39
C ALA A 26 8.98 6.52 2.81
N LEU A 27 9.95 5.98 2.06
CA LEU A 27 10.98 6.77 1.40
C LEU A 27 10.38 7.76 0.40
N ALA A 28 9.44 7.32 -0.44
CA ALA A 28 8.77 8.18 -1.41
C ALA A 28 8.03 9.33 -0.73
N LEU A 29 7.29 9.03 0.34
CA LEU A 29 6.53 10.04 1.07
C LEU A 29 7.45 11.01 1.82
N VAL A 30 8.52 10.53 2.46
CA VAL A 30 9.54 11.39 3.09
C VAL A 30 10.17 12.33 2.05
N ALA A 31 10.57 11.81 0.89
CA ALA A 31 11.15 12.62 -0.17
C ALA A 31 10.17 13.70 -0.65
N TYR A 32 8.91 13.34 -0.87
CA TYR A 32 7.86 14.30 -1.23
C TYR A 32 7.66 15.38 -0.16
N LEU A 33 7.56 14.98 1.11
CA LEU A 33 7.39 15.90 2.23
C LEU A 33 8.56 16.87 2.38
N HIS A 34 9.79 16.39 2.15
CA HIS A 34 10.97 17.24 2.08
C HIS A 34 10.90 18.25 0.93
N GLN A 35 10.45 17.84 -0.25
CA GLN A 35 10.32 18.72 -1.42
C GLN A 35 9.33 19.87 -1.22
N ILE A 36 8.38 19.74 -0.30
CA ILE A 36 7.36 20.77 -0.01
C ILE A 36 7.60 21.50 1.32
N ASP A 37 8.82 21.42 1.87
CA ASP A 37 9.26 22.03 3.12
C ASP A 37 8.40 21.62 4.34
N ARG A 38 7.97 20.36 4.38
CA ARG A 38 7.18 19.78 5.49
C ARG A 38 7.79 18.47 5.98
N PRO A 39 9.07 18.45 6.37
CA PRO A 39 9.78 17.21 6.66
C PRO A 39 9.14 16.45 7.82
N LEU A 40 9.02 15.13 7.67
CA LEU A 40 8.75 14.20 8.75
C LEU A 40 9.86 13.14 8.78
N PRO A 41 10.29 12.71 9.99
CA PRO A 41 11.30 11.68 10.09
C PRO A 41 10.76 10.37 9.52
N PHE A 42 11.63 9.60 8.85
CA PHE A 42 11.28 8.32 8.23
C PHE A 42 10.53 7.38 9.19
N GLY A 43 10.98 7.26 10.44
CA GLY A 43 10.34 6.40 11.44
C GLY A 43 8.88 6.79 11.72
N ALA A 44 8.55 8.10 11.73
CA ALA A 44 7.18 8.54 11.92
C ALA A 44 6.32 8.22 10.70
N VAL A 45 6.83 8.48 9.49
CA VAL A 45 6.14 8.14 8.24
C VAL A 45 5.91 6.63 8.12
N PHE A 46 6.94 5.83 8.40
CA PHE A 46 6.86 4.37 8.38
C PHE A 46 5.83 3.84 9.38
N ASN A 47 5.78 4.41 10.59
CA ASN A 47 4.77 4.04 11.58
C ASN A 47 3.35 4.42 11.15
N ILE A 48 3.15 5.62 10.58
CA ILE A 48 1.85 6.06 10.04
C ILE A 48 1.39 5.10 8.94
N LEU A 49 2.27 4.80 7.98
CA LEU A 49 1.98 3.85 6.93
C LEU A 49 1.69 2.47 7.51
N GLY A 50 2.49 2.00 8.47
CA GLY A 50 2.28 0.74 9.17
C GLY A 50 0.87 0.62 9.72
N VAL A 51 0.41 1.60 10.48
CA VAL A 51 -0.96 1.61 11.03
C VAL A 51 -2.01 1.69 9.93
N SER A 52 -1.81 2.56 8.94
CA SER A 52 -2.80 2.83 7.88
C SER A 52 -2.98 1.68 6.90
N PHE A 53 -1.91 0.92 6.63
CA PHE A 53 -1.89 -0.20 5.69
C PHE A 53 -2.09 -1.56 6.39
N PHE A 54 -1.81 -1.67 7.70
CA PHE A 54 -1.94 -2.95 8.40
C PHE A 54 -3.39 -3.43 8.53
N LEU A 55 -4.29 -2.56 9.00
CA LEU A 55 -5.71 -2.91 9.17
C LEU A 55 -6.39 -3.33 7.85
N PRO A 56 -6.30 -2.56 6.76
CA PRO A 56 -6.88 -2.95 5.48
C PRO A 56 -6.23 -4.21 4.90
N PHE A 57 -4.92 -4.43 5.07
CA PHE A 57 -4.29 -5.69 4.66
C PHE A 57 -4.92 -6.91 5.36
N VAL A 58 -5.21 -6.81 6.66
CA VAL A 58 -5.91 -7.86 7.41
C VAL A 58 -7.34 -8.04 6.91
N LEU A 59 -8.04 -6.96 6.54
CA LEU A 59 -9.42 -7.01 6.04
C LEU A 59 -9.55 -7.48 4.59
N VAL A 60 -8.54 -7.24 3.75
CA VAL A 60 -8.51 -7.69 2.35
C VAL A 60 -8.40 -9.20 2.24
N GLN A 61 -7.73 -9.86 3.19
CA GLN A 61 -7.56 -11.32 3.15
C GLN A 61 -8.90 -12.09 3.17
N PRO A 62 -9.85 -11.81 4.09
CA PRO A 62 -11.19 -12.38 4.03
C PRO A 62 -11.94 -12.05 2.73
N VAL A 63 -11.79 -10.82 2.22
CA VAL A 63 -12.45 -10.40 0.96
C VAL A 63 -11.92 -11.19 -0.21
N ASP A 64 -10.60 -11.38 -0.31
CA ASP A 64 -9.96 -12.20 -1.34
C ASP A 64 -10.44 -13.65 -1.27
N GLN A 65 -10.53 -14.24 -0.07
CA GLN A 65 -11.08 -15.59 0.12
C GLN A 65 -12.54 -15.68 -0.32
N LEU A 66 -13.35 -14.67 0.00
CA LEU A 66 -14.76 -14.61 -0.42
C LEU A 66 -14.88 -14.48 -1.95
N VAL A 67 -14.06 -13.64 -2.59
CA VAL A 67 -14.02 -13.48 -4.05
C VAL A 67 -13.62 -14.79 -4.72
N ILE A 68 -12.59 -15.48 -4.22
CA ILE A 68 -12.19 -16.81 -4.70
C ILE A 68 -13.36 -17.79 -4.58
N ALA A 69 -14.05 -17.81 -3.44
CA ALA A 69 -15.14 -18.74 -3.17
C ALA A 69 -16.39 -18.49 -4.04
N LEU A 70 -16.72 -17.22 -4.33
CA LEU A 70 -17.95 -16.86 -5.04
C LEU A 70 -17.81 -16.82 -6.56
N VAL A 71 -16.72 -16.24 -7.07
CA VAL A 71 -16.57 -15.93 -8.49
C VAL A 71 -15.26 -16.44 -9.11
N GLY A 72 -14.42 -17.09 -8.29
CA GLY A 72 -13.07 -17.49 -8.65
C GLY A 72 -12.10 -16.32 -8.73
N TRP A 73 -10.82 -16.63 -8.94
CA TRP A 73 -9.78 -15.60 -9.09
C TRP A 73 -9.84 -14.98 -10.49
N LYS A 74 -10.70 -13.98 -10.66
CA LYS A 74 -10.79 -13.18 -11.89
C LYS A 74 -10.11 -11.84 -11.70
N LEU A 75 -9.28 -11.47 -12.67
CA LEU A 75 -8.43 -10.29 -12.60
C LEU A 75 -9.23 -8.99 -12.41
N VAL A 76 -10.39 -8.87 -13.08
CA VAL A 76 -11.23 -7.66 -13.04
C VAL A 76 -11.78 -7.37 -11.63
N PRO A 77 -12.57 -8.25 -10.97
CA PRO A 77 -13.10 -7.95 -9.64
C PRO A 77 -11.99 -7.78 -8.59
N VAL A 78 -10.91 -8.56 -8.67
CA VAL A 78 -9.78 -8.45 -7.74
C VAL A 78 -9.08 -7.09 -7.88
N SER A 79 -8.80 -6.65 -9.12
CA SER A 79 -8.13 -5.38 -9.38
C SER A 79 -8.92 -4.17 -8.89
N VAL A 80 -10.25 -4.17 -9.03
CA VAL A 80 -11.13 -3.08 -8.56
C VAL A 80 -11.12 -3.00 -7.04
N ILE A 81 -11.26 -4.14 -6.35
CA ILE A 81 -11.25 -4.19 -4.88
C ILE A 81 -9.89 -3.72 -4.35
N HIS A 82 -8.80 -4.24 -4.90
CA HIS A 82 -7.44 -3.87 -4.46
C HIS A 82 -7.12 -2.40 -4.74
N THR A 83 -7.58 -1.86 -5.86
CA THR A 83 -7.42 -0.42 -6.16
C THR A 83 -8.21 0.46 -5.18
N ALA A 84 -9.43 0.05 -4.83
CA ALA A 84 -10.24 0.78 -3.85
C ALA A 84 -9.59 0.76 -2.46
N VAL A 85 -9.08 -0.39 -2.04
CA VAL A 85 -8.38 -0.55 -0.76
C VAL A 85 -7.10 0.28 -0.73
N LEU A 86 -6.29 0.22 -1.79
CA LEU A 86 -5.08 1.03 -1.92
C LEU A 86 -5.37 2.54 -1.85
N THR A 87 -6.43 2.98 -2.52
CA THR A 87 -6.83 4.38 -2.51
C THR A 87 -7.23 4.81 -1.10
N TRP A 88 -7.97 3.95 -0.39
CA TRP A 88 -8.36 4.19 0.99
C TRP A 88 -7.17 4.21 1.95
N GLU A 89 -6.25 3.26 1.83
CA GLU A 89 -4.98 3.20 2.58
C GLU A 89 -4.15 4.47 2.40
N SER A 90 -3.98 4.89 1.15
CA SER A 90 -3.26 6.09 0.78
C SER A 90 -3.93 7.34 1.35
N TRP A 91 -5.26 7.40 1.30
CA TRP A 91 -6.04 8.49 1.90
C TRP A 91 -5.92 8.54 3.42
N ALA A 92 -6.05 7.41 4.11
CA ALA A 92 -5.92 7.31 5.56
C ALA A 92 -4.54 7.77 6.04
N ALA A 93 -3.47 7.29 5.40
CA ALA A 93 -2.10 7.73 5.69
C ALA A 93 -1.94 9.24 5.49
N MET A 94 -2.45 9.77 4.38
CA MET A 94 -2.35 11.19 4.08
C MET A 94 -3.21 12.09 4.97
N MET A 95 -4.33 11.59 5.51
CA MET A 95 -5.09 12.31 6.53
C MET A 95 -4.27 12.52 7.81
N ILE A 96 -3.57 11.47 8.27
CA ILE A 96 -2.72 11.53 9.47
C ILE A 96 -1.52 12.45 9.22
N VAL A 97 -0.83 12.30 8.09
CA VAL A 97 0.30 13.17 7.71
C VAL A 97 -0.16 14.62 7.58
N SER A 98 -1.26 14.86 6.87
CA SER A 98 -1.83 16.21 6.69
C SER A 98 -2.17 16.87 8.01
N GLY A 99 -2.76 16.12 8.95
CA GLY A 99 -3.05 16.61 10.30
C GLY A 99 -1.79 16.92 11.11
N THR A 100 -0.70 16.16 10.88
CA THR A 100 0.57 16.31 11.61
C THR A 100 1.37 17.52 11.15
N VAL A 101 1.46 17.78 9.84
CA VAL A 101 2.30 18.88 9.29
C VAL A 101 1.51 20.02 8.64
N GLY A 102 0.19 19.97 8.68
CA GLY A 102 -0.70 21.03 8.18
C GLY A 102 -0.70 21.15 6.66
N LEU A 103 -0.99 20.07 5.94
CA LEU A 103 -1.06 20.10 4.47
C LEU A 103 -2.42 20.64 3.99
N GLY A 104 -2.39 21.43 2.91
CA GLY A 104 -3.60 21.77 2.16
C GLY A 104 -4.08 20.61 1.30
N ARG A 105 -5.36 20.63 0.88
CA ARG A 105 -6.01 19.56 0.10
C ARG A 105 -5.23 19.15 -1.15
N ALA A 106 -4.68 20.09 -1.90
CA ALA A 106 -3.93 19.78 -3.12
C ALA A 106 -2.68 18.92 -2.83
N ARG A 107 -1.94 19.24 -1.76
CA ARG A 107 -0.74 18.49 -1.33
C ARG A 107 -1.11 17.14 -0.74
N GLN A 108 -2.25 17.07 -0.06
CA GLN A 108 -2.80 15.81 0.41
C GLN A 108 -3.13 14.87 -0.76
N LEU A 109 -3.86 15.37 -1.77
CA LEU A 109 -4.20 14.60 -2.97
C LEU A 109 -2.96 14.14 -3.74
N ALA A 110 -1.95 15.01 -3.89
CA ALA A 110 -0.69 14.64 -4.53
C ALA A 110 0.01 13.49 -3.78
N GLY A 111 0.02 13.51 -2.45
CA GLY A 111 0.56 12.42 -1.64
C GLY A 111 -0.21 11.10 -1.80
N ILE A 112 -1.54 11.16 -1.92
CA ILE A 112 -2.38 9.97 -2.17
C ILE A 112 -2.01 9.34 -3.51
N VAL A 113 -1.93 10.16 -4.56
CA VAL A 113 -1.55 9.72 -5.91
C VAL A 113 -0.14 9.13 -5.90
N LEU A 114 0.81 9.76 -5.21
CA LEU A 114 2.18 9.28 -5.09
C LEU A 114 2.22 7.88 -4.46
N LEU A 115 1.58 7.70 -3.29
CA LEU A 115 1.55 6.41 -2.59
C LEU A 115 0.92 5.32 -3.46
N SER A 116 -0.21 5.62 -4.11
CA SER A 116 -0.88 4.69 -5.00
C SER A 116 -0.01 4.31 -6.20
N ALA A 117 0.66 5.27 -6.82
CA ALA A 117 1.53 5.04 -7.96
C ALA A 117 2.74 4.17 -7.60
N VAL A 118 3.42 4.47 -6.49
CA VAL A 118 4.57 3.68 -6.02
C VAL A 118 4.15 2.24 -5.74
N TRP A 119 3.01 2.04 -5.08
CA TRP A 119 2.48 0.71 -4.81
C TRP A 119 2.21 -0.06 -6.09
N ILE A 120 1.49 0.55 -7.05
CA ILE A 120 1.13 -0.09 -8.35
C ILE A 120 2.38 -0.45 -9.15
N VAL A 121 3.38 0.43 -9.17
CA VAL A 121 4.63 0.16 -9.90
C VAL A 121 5.37 -1.02 -9.27
N ILE A 122 5.54 -1.04 -7.95
CA ILE A 122 6.29 -2.11 -7.27
C ILE A 122 5.55 -3.45 -7.41
N THR A 123 4.24 -3.47 -7.16
CA THR A 123 3.46 -4.71 -7.28
C THR A 123 3.40 -5.17 -8.74
N GLY A 124 3.16 -4.26 -9.68
CA GLY A 124 3.14 -4.56 -11.11
C GLY A 124 4.49 -5.07 -11.66
N LEU A 125 5.62 -4.70 -11.06
CA LEU A 125 6.94 -5.24 -11.44
C LEU A 125 7.17 -6.63 -10.86
N VAL A 126 6.73 -6.89 -9.62
CA VAL A 126 6.96 -8.17 -8.92
C VAL A 126 6.04 -9.28 -9.42
N TRP A 127 4.82 -8.94 -9.83
CA TRP A 127 3.78 -9.92 -10.21
C TRP A 127 3.62 -10.09 -11.74
N ARG A 128 4.59 -9.62 -12.53
CA ARG A 128 4.72 -9.95 -13.96
C ARG A 128 5.29 -11.35 -14.16
#